data_AF-A0A4V5U7Z6-F1
#
_entry.id   AF-A0A4V5U7Z6-F1
#
_cell.length_a   1.000
_cell.length_b   1.000
_cell.length_c   1.000
_cell.angle_alpha   90.00
_cell.angle_beta   90.00
_cell.angle_gamma   90.00
#
_symmetry.space_group_name_H-M   'P 1'
#
loop_
_entity.id
_entity.type
_entity.pdbx_description
1 polymer ?
#
loop_
_entity_poly.entity_id
_entity_poly.type
_entity_poly.pdbx_seq_one_letter_code
_entity_poly.pdbx_strand_id
1 'polypeptide(L)'
;MKEKILQGQRKVPKNELIGGHSSTINNSNTDFAVEVLSNNADGTKNVLFTKQFSDGNISKLKKSTLFPDSWNDEQILNSILEVGNAPAISTRLRDGATWHRKIVNNVEIDVLKIGDNLSSGYPTGTKNAPRPSGF
;
A
#
# COMPACT_ATOMS: atom_id res chain seq x y z
N MET A 1 7.42 1.80 9.57
CA MET A 1 6.02 1.83 9.08
C MET A 1 5.89 2.67 7.81
N LYS A 2 6.26 3.96 7.82
CA LYS A 2 6.20 4.86 6.64
C LYS A 2 6.87 4.29 5.39
N GLU A 3 8.15 3.93 5.46
CA GLU A 3 8.89 3.38 4.31
C GLU A 3 8.25 2.10 3.75
N LYS A 4 7.78 1.21 4.63
CA LYS A 4 7.07 0.00 4.22
C LYS A 4 5.85 0.35 3.36
N ILE A 5 5.00 1.28 3.81
CA ILE A 5 3.81 1.69 3.06
C ILE A 5 4.20 2.34 1.74
N LEU A 6 5.09 3.33 1.79
CA LEU A 6 5.42 4.16 0.64
C LEU A 6 6.27 3.42 -0.38
N GLN A 7 7.46 2.98 0.03
CA GLN A 7 8.52 2.46 -0.85
C GLN A 7 8.67 0.95 -0.81
N GLY A 8 7.95 0.27 0.09
CA GLY A 8 8.08 -1.16 0.33
C GLY A 8 9.32 -1.53 1.14
N GLN A 9 9.20 -2.63 1.89
CA GLN A 9 10.25 -3.19 2.73
C GLN A 9 10.53 -4.65 2.35
N ARG A 10 11.80 -5.06 2.39
CA ARG A 10 12.21 -6.45 2.21
C ARG A 10 11.70 -7.33 3.34
N LYS A 11 11.12 -8.48 3.01
CA LYS A 11 10.74 -9.53 3.96
C LYS A 11 11.93 -10.48 4.18
N VAL A 12 12.82 -10.11 5.09
CA VAL A 12 14.02 -10.90 5.44
C VAL A 12 13.63 -12.31 5.91
N PRO A 13 14.34 -13.38 5.48
CA PRO A 13 15.53 -13.39 4.62
C PRO A 13 15.25 -13.44 3.10
N LYS A 14 13.99 -13.31 2.67
CA LYS A 14 13.60 -13.43 1.25
C LYS A 14 13.73 -12.08 0.52
N ASN A 15 13.93 -12.13 -0.79
CA ASN A 15 13.85 -10.96 -1.67
C ASN A 15 12.39 -10.54 -1.96
N GLU A 16 11.43 -10.91 -1.11
CA GLU A 16 10.04 -10.49 -1.28
C GLU A 16 9.83 -9.09 -0.71
N LEU A 17 9.00 -8.28 -1.36
CA LEU A 17 8.68 -6.93 -0.92
C LEU A 17 7.26 -6.88 -0.33
N ILE A 18 7.10 -6.18 0.80
CA ILE A 18 5.80 -5.89 1.43
C ILE A 18 5.53 -4.38 1.47
N GLY A 19 4.27 -3.97 1.29
CA GLY A 19 3.87 -2.57 1.15
C GLY A 19 4.18 -2.01 -0.25
N GLY A 20 4.68 -0.78 -0.38
CA GLY A 20 5.04 -0.17 -1.68
C GLY A 20 3.82 0.30 -2.47
N HIS A 21 3.32 1.47 -2.09
CA HIS A 21 2.09 2.07 -2.62
C HIS A 21 2.25 3.55 -3.00
N SER A 22 3.44 4.15 -2.79
CA SER A 22 3.67 5.56 -3.16
C SER A 22 3.56 5.77 -4.67
N SER A 23 3.06 6.94 -5.06
CA SER A 23 3.07 7.46 -6.42
C SER A 23 4.50 7.65 -6.97
N THR A 24 5.51 7.72 -6.10
CA THR A 24 6.92 7.87 -6.50
C THR A 24 7.57 6.55 -6.95
N ILE A 25 6.86 5.41 -6.87
CA ILE A 25 7.33 4.13 -7.44
C ILE A 25 7.10 4.19 -8.95
N ASN A 26 8.10 4.69 -9.67
CA ASN A 26 8.09 4.88 -11.12
C ASN A 26 9.52 4.80 -11.70
N ASN A 27 9.64 4.77 -13.03
CA ASN A 27 10.92 4.62 -13.73
C ASN A 27 11.84 5.86 -13.67
N SER A 28 11.40 6.99 -13.09
CA SER A 28 12.28 8.13 -12.79
C SER A 28 13.03 7.93 -11.48
N ASN A 29 12.63 6.97 -10.65
CA ASN A 29 13.33 6.58 -9.43
C ASN A 29 14.24 5.38 -9.73
N THR A 30 15.55 5.57 -9.56
CA THR A 30 16.57 4.55 -9.90
C THR A 30 16.49 3.29 -9.05
N ASP A 31 15.81 3.33 -7.91
CA ASP A 31 15.63 2.14 -7.07
C ASP A 31 14.59 1.17 -7.65
N PHE A 32 13.80 1.58 -8.64
CA PHE A 32 12.67 0.80 -9.15
C PHE A 32 12.73 0.58 -10.66
N ALA A 33 12.27 -0.58 -11.08
CA ALA A 33 11.84 -0.82 -12.46
C ALA A 33 10.35 -1.17 -12.44
N VAL A 34 9.54 -0.42 -13.20
CA VAL A 34 8.08 -0.41 -13.09
C VAL A 34 7.41 -0.58 -14.45
N GLU A 35 6.46 -1.51 -14.52
CA GLU A 35 5.50 -1.67 -15.60
C GLU A 35 4.11 -1.27 -15.09
N VAL A 36 3.45 -0.34 -15.79
CA VAL A 36 2.05 0.02 -15.51
C VAL A 36 1.14 -0.96 -16.26
N LEU A 37 0.37 -1.75 -15.50
CA LEU A 37 -0.55 -2.73 -16.06
C LEU A 37 -1.90 -2.10 -16.44
N SER A 38 -2.39 -1.17 -15.60
CA SER A 38 -3.60 -0.40 -15.88
C SER A 38 -3.73 0.84 -14.99
N ASN A 39 -4.53 1.80 -15.45
CA ASN A 39 -4.96 2.96 -14.67
C ASN A 39 -6.41 2.76 -14.24
N ASN A 40 -6.72 3.00 -12.97
CA ASN A 40 -8.08 2.92 -12.45
C ASN A 40 -8.79 4.28 -12.57
N ALA A 41 -10.13 4.27 -12.55
CA ALA A 41 -10.93 5.48 -12.69
C ALA A 41 -10.76 6.49 -11.54
N ASP A 42 -10.25 6.05 -10.38
CA ASP A 42 -9.94 6.89 -9.22
C ASP A 42 -8.53 7.51 -9.28
N GLY A 43 -7.79 7.29 -10.37
CA GLY A 43 -6.44 7.82 -10.59
C GLY A 43 -5.33 6.94 -10.00
N THR A 44 -5.65 5.86 -9.28
CA THR A 44 -4.66 4.89 -8.83
C THR A 44 -4.14 4.05 -9.99
N LYS A 45 -2.97 3.42 -9.82
CA LYS A 45 -2.34 2.60 -10.86
C LYS A 45 -2.09 1.19 -10.37
N ASN A 46 -2.46 0.20 -11.18
CA ASN A 46 -2.02 -1.17 -10.95
C ASN A 46 -0.69 -1.37 -11.68
N VAL A 47 0.33 -1.77 -10.94
CA VAL A 47 1.70 -1.88 -11.43
C VAL A 47 2.29 -3.24 -11.13
N LEU A 48 3.33 -3.56 -11.88
CA LEU A 48 4.27 -4.64 -11.61
C LEU A 48 5.66 -4.00 -11.47
N PHE A 49 6.37 -4.27 -10.39
CA PHE A 49 7.68 -3.65 -10.18
C PHE A 49 8.68 -4.52 -9.44
N THR A 50 9.96 -4.19 -9.60
CA THR A 50 11.06 -4.62 -8.75
C THR A 50 11.67 -3.43 -8.03
N LYS A 51 12.32 -3.69 -6.89
CA LYS A 51 13.10 -2.72 -6.13
C LYS A 51 14.53 -3.23 -5.95
N GLN A 52 15.52 -2.39 -6.23
CA GLN A 52 16.90 -2.63 -5.84
C GLN A 52 17.09 -2.27 -4.37
N PHE A 53 17.67 -3.19 -3.60
CA PHE A 53 18.02 -2.98 -2.21
C PHE A 53 19.43 -2.39 -2.09
N SER A 54 19.74 -1.81 -0.93
CA SER A 54 21.05 -1.17 -0.68
C SER A 54 22.23 -2.15 -0.70
N ASP A 55 21.98 -3.45 -0.57
CA ASP A 55 22.97 -4.52 -0.72
C ASP A 55 23.17 -4.97 -2.18
N GLY A 56 22.57 -4.26 -3.14
CA GLY A 56 22.65 -4.53 -4.57
C GLY A 56 21.71 -5.64 -5.07
N ASN A 57 21.04 -6.35 -4.17
CA ASN A 57 20.07 -7.37 -4.57
C ASN A 57 18.77 -6.76 -5.08
N ILE A 58 18.09 -7.47 -5.98
CA ILE A 58 16.80 -7.06 -6.54
C ILE A 58 15.68 -7.86 -5.89
N SER A 59 14.57 -7.19 -5.58
CA SER A 59 13.35 -7.84 -5.10
C SER A 59 12.79 -8.79 -6.16
N LYS A 60 12.04 -9.81 -5.72
CA LYS A 60 11.11 -10.49 -6.60
C LYS A 60 10.12 -9.47 -7.17
N LEU A 61 9.60 -9.80 -8.35
CA LEU A 61 8.56 -9.03 -9.02
C LEU A 61 7.33 -8.91 -8.11
N LYS A 62 6.80 -7.70 -8.00
CA LYS A 62 5.68 -7.38 -7.12
C LYS A 62 4.56 -6.68 -7.88
N LYS A 63 3.35 -7.23 -7.76
CA LYS A 63 2.13 -6.53 -8.14
C LYS A 63 1.68 -5.61 -6.99
N SER A 64 1.26 -4.40 -7.32
CA SER A 64 0.74 -3.44 -6.34
C SER A 64 -0.23 -2.46 -6.98
N THR A 65 -1.03 -1.81 -6.14
CA THR A 65 -1.78 -0.62 -6.53
C THR A 65 -1.11 0.58 -5.88
N LEU A 66 -0.74 1.57 -6.68
CA LEU A 66 -0.13 2.83 -6.24
C LEU A 66 -1.19 3.92 -6.09
N PHE A 67 -0.97 4.82 -5.14
CA PHE A 67 -1.76 6.04 -5.01
C PHE A 67 -1.63 6.93 -6.26
N PRO A 68 -2.60 7.84 -6.52
CA PRO A 68 -2.55 8.72 -7.68
C PRO A 68 -1.29 9.58 -7.72
N ASP A 69 -0.81 9.91 -8.92
CA ASP A 69 0.37 10.78 -9.11
C ASP A 69 0.18 12.18 -8.49
N SER A 70 -1.06 12.62 -8.31
CA SER A 70 -1.39 13.90 -7.67
C SER A 70 -1.24 13.88 -6.14
N TRP A 71 -1.00 12.71 -5.54
CA TRP A 71 -0.80 12.57 -4.10
C TRP A 71 0.68 12.49 -3.78
N ASN A 72 1.13 13.33 -2.85
CA ASN A 72 2.45 13.22 -2.26
C ASN A 72 2.47 12.24 -1.07
N ASP A 73 3.67 11.86 -0.63
CA ASP A 73 3.86 10.89 0.46
C ASP A 73 3.20 11.33 1.78
N GLU A 74 3.16 12.63 2.07
CA GLU A 74 2.51 13.15 3.29
C GLU A 74 0.98 12.97 3.22
N GLN A 75 0.36 13.30 2.09
CA GLN A 75 -1.08 13.07 1.88
C GLN A 75 -1.43 11.59 1.97
N ILE A 76 -0.58 10.71 1.43
CA ILE A 76 -0.74 9.26 1.54
C ILE A 76 -0.70 8.80 3.00
N LEU A 77 0.30 9.24 3.77
CA LEU A 77 0.43 8.84 5.16
C LEU A 77 -0.71 9.40 6.02
N ASN A 78 -1.08 10.66 5.83
CA ASN A 78 -2.15 11.31 6.60
C ASN A 78 -3.51 10.66 6.33
N SER A 79 -3.82 10.33 5.07
CA SER A 79 -5.07 9.63 4.73
C SER A 79 -5.12 8.21 5.32
N ILE A 80 -4.00 7.49 5.32
CA ILE A 80 -3.92 6.18 5.97
C ILE A 80 -4.13 6.28 7.48
N LEU A 81 -3.57 7.30 8.13
CA LEU A 81 -3.82 7.55 9.57
C LEU A 81 -5.29 7.91 9.82
N GLU A 82 -5.88 8.76 8.99
CA GLU A 82 -7.30 9.11 9.06
C GLU A 82 -8.19 7.86 8.96
N VAL A 83 -7.93 7.00 7.96
CA VAL A 83 -8.69 5.75 7.78
C VAL A 83 -8.48 4.80 8.95
N GLY A 84 -7.25 4.67 9.45
CA GLY A 84 -6.93 3.82 10.62
C GLY A 84 -7.58 4.28 11.93
N ASN A 85 -8.04 5.53 12.01
CA ASN A 85 -8.75 6.10 13.15
C ASN A 85 -10.29 6.03 12.99
N ALA A 86 -10.80 5.60 11.84
CA ALA A 86 -12.22 5.35 11.65
C ALA A 86 -12.69 4.11 12.43
N PRO A 87 -14.00 3.92 12.65
CA PRO A 87 -14.52 2.67 13.23
C PRO A 87 -14.07 1.43 12.44
N ALA A 88 -13.76 0.35 13.15
CA ALA A 88 -13.42 -0.91 12.51
C ALA A 88 -14.65 -1.50 11.81
N ILE A 89 -14.47 -1.97 10.58
CA ILE A 89 -15.47 -2.77 9.85
C ILE A 89 -15.52 -4.18 10.43
N SER A 90 -14.36 -4.71 10.82
CA SER A 90 -14.25 -6.05 11.35
C SER A 90 -12.99 -6.23 12.19
N THR A 91 -13.07 -7.14 13.16
CA THR A 91 -11.94 -7.57 13.99
C THR A 91 -11.66 -9.05 13.75
N ARG A 92 -10.41 -9.39 13.47
CA ARG A 92 -9.95 -10.75 13.25
C ARG A 92 -9.71 -11.47 14.59
N LEU A 93 -10.46 -12.53 14.83
CA LEU A 93 -10.47 -13.23 16.12
C LEU A 93 -9.11 -13.77 16.57
N ARG A 94 -8.26 -14.21 15.64
CA ARG A 94 -6.98 -14.86 15.96
C ARG A 94 -5.99 -13.94 16.67
N ASP A 95 -5.92 -12.67 16.28
CA ASP A 95 -4.86 -11.75 16.69
C ASP A 95 -5.36 -10.33 17.03
N GLY A 96 -6.68 -10.12 17.02
CA GLY A 96 -7.29 -8.83 17.33
C GLY A 96 -7.03 -7.75 16.28
N ALA A 97 -6.51 -8.10 15.09
CA ALA A 97 -6.33 -7.11 14.04
C ALA A 97 -7.67 -6.54 13.59
N THR A 98 -7.74 -5.23 13.38
CA THR A 98 -8.92 -4.52 12.88
C THR A 98 -8.72 -4.09 11.44
N TRP A 99 -9.80 -4.14 10.67
CA TRP A 99 -9.87 -3.64 9.30
C TRP A 99 -10.74 -2.39 9.27
N HIS A 100 -10.23 -1.35 8.62
CA HIS A 100 -10.87 -0.06 8.41
C HIS A 100 -10.85 0.27 6.93
N ARG A 101 -11.90 0.94 6.44
CA ARG A 101 -11.95 1.44 5.07
C ARG A 101 -12.67 2.78 5.00
N LYS A 102 -12.14 3.68 4.18
CA LYS A 102 -12.77 4.96 3.86
C LYS A 102 -12.39 5.41 2.45
N ILE A 103 -13.24 6.22 1.84
CA ILE A 103 -12.91 6.96 0.62
C ILE A 103 -12.37 8.33 1.02
N VAL A 104 -11.15 8.65 0.59
CA VAL A 104 -10.50 9.96 0.79
C VAL A 104 -10.16 10.51 -0.59
N ASN A 105 -10.65 11.71 -0.93
CA ASN A 105 -10.46 12.35 -2.24
C ASN A 105 -10.67 11.39 -3.43
N ASN A 106 -11.81 10.68 -3.40
CA ASN A 106 -12.24 9.68 -4.39
C ASN A 106 -11.44 8.34 -4.43
N VAL A 107 -10.38 8.19 -3.62
CA VAL A 107 -9.61 6.94 -3.50
C VAL A 107 -10.12 6.14 -2.30
N GLU A 108 -10.53 4.90 -2.52
CA GLU A 108 -10.85 3.96 -1.43
C GLU A 108 -9.57 3.36 -0.85
N ILE A 109 -9.44 3.40 0.47
CA ILE A 109 -8.23 3.00 1.20
C ILE A 109 -8.60 1.96 2.24
N ASP A 110 -7.84 0.87 2.27
CA ASP A 110 -7.87 -0.12 3.35
C ASP A 110 -6.74 0.12 4.33
N VAL A 111 -7.05 -0.01 5.62
CA VAL A 111 -6.06 0.01 6.70
C VAL A 111 -6.30 -1.17 7.64
N LEU A 112 -5.21 -1.87 7.96
CA LEU A 112 -5.18 -2.99 8.90
C LEU A 112 -4.27 -2.63 10.09
N LYS A 113 -4.78 -2.72 11.32
CA LYS A 113 -3.97 -2.42 12.53
C LYS A 113 -4.24 -3.40 13.67
N ILE A 114 -3.33 -3.51 14.64
CA ILE A 114 -3.52 -4.23 15.90
C ILE A 114 -3.31 -3.20 17.02
N GLY A 115 -4.36 -2.86 17.75
CA GLY A 115 -4.34 -1.66 18.62
C GLY A 115 -4.02 -0.42 17.79
N ASP A 116 -3.00 0.34 18.21
CA ASP A 116 -2.50 1.52 17.47
C ASP A 116 -1.39 1.18 16.46
N ASN A 117 -0.96 -0.08 16.41
CA ASN A 117 0.10 -0.50 15.51
C ASN A 117 -0.46 -0.76 14.10
N LEU A 118 -0.21 0.18 13.19
CA LEU A 118 -0.60 0.05 11.79
C LEU A 118 0.26 -1.00 11.07
N SER A 119 -0.40 -2.07 10.63
CA SER A 119 0.24 -3.21 9.96
C SER A 119 0.28 -3.06 8.44
N SER A 120 -0.76 -2.44 7.85
CA SER A 120 -0.89 -2.20 6.41
C SER A 120 -1.80 -0.99 6.14
N GLY A 121 -1.54 -0.28 5.04
CA GLY A 121 -2.39 0.77 4.50
C GLY A 121 -2.15 0.89 3.00
N TYR A 122 -3.20 0.82 2.17
CA TYR A 122 -3.06 0.78 0.72
C TYR A 122 -4.35 1.24 -0.01
N PRO A 123 -4.23 1.80 -1.22
CA PRO A 123 -5.39 2.09 -2.05
C PRO A 123 -5.94 0.78 -2.64
N THR A 124 -7.25 0.65 -2.71
CA THR A 124 -7.90 -0.57 -3.20
C THR A 124 -8.05 -0.61 -4.73
N GLY A 125 -7.93 0.57 -5.38
CA GLY A 125 -8.04 0.75 -6.83
C GLY A 125 -9.45 0.64 -7.39
N THR A 126 -10.45 0.45 -6.53
CA THR A 126 -11.87 0.45 -6.90
C THR A 126 -12.73 0.73 -5.67
N LYS A 127 -13.93 1.25 -5.88
CA LYS A 127 -14.91 1.42 -4.80
C LYS A 127 -15.54 0.08 -4.45
N ASN A 128 -15.81 -0.14 -3.17
CA ASN A 128 -16.35 -1.39 -2.62
C ASN A 128 -15.49 -2.60 -2.99
N ALA A 129 -14.17 -2.47 -2.87
CA ALA A 129 -13.26 -3.57 -3.16
C ALA A 129 -13.59 -4.82 -2.31
N PRO A 130 -13.19 -6.02 -2.73
CA PRO A 130 -13.33 -7.20 -1.89
C PRO A 130 -12.70 -6.99 -0.50
N ARG A 131 -13.20 -7.76 0.46
CA ARG A 131 -12.63 -7.79 1.81
C ARG A 131 -11.15 -8.18 1.75
N PRO A 132 -10.26 -7.54 2.54
CA PRO A 132 -8.86 -7.90 2.61
C PRO A 132 -8.67 -9.37 2.97
N SER A 133 -7.70 -10.02 2.33
CA SER A 133 -7.40 -11.43 2.61
C SER A 133 -7.07 -11.65 4.09
N GLY A 134 -7.68 -12.69 4.65
CA GLY A 134 -7.49 -13.06 6.05
C GLY A 134 -8.34 -12.25 7.03
N PHE A 135 -9.25 -11.40 6.55
CA PHE A 135 -10.39 -10.91 7.34
C PHE A 135 -11.63 -11.70 6.99
#